data_AF-A0A9P0DZF7-F1
#
_entry.id   AF-A0A9P0DZF7-F1
#
_cell.length_a   1.000
_cell.length_b   1.000
_cell.length_c   1.000
_cell.angle_alpha   90.00
_cell.angle_beta   90.00
_cell.angle_gamma   90.00
#
_symmetry.space_group_name_H-M   'P 1'
#
loop_
_entity.id
_entity.type
_entity.pdbx_description
1 polymer ?
#
loop_
_entity_poly.entity_id
_entity_poly.type
_entity_poly.pdbx_seq_one_letter_code
_entity_poly.pdbx_strand_id
1 'polypeptide(L)'
;MMAIILFLFCYIGESLENTNNEVFEALYDVPWYEEGPKIRKHLTMMIRQARKPFVINYHGMSNLNLHSFMQVLNTSYSYFMVLKSTM
;
A
#
# COMPACT_ATOMS: atom_id res chain seq x y z
N MET A 1 -22.32 -3.98 -5.88
CA MET A 1 -21.31 -4.56 -6.81
C MET A 1 -20.01 -3.76 -6.80
N MET A 2 -20.03 -2.44 -7.07
CA MET A 2 -18.80 -1.62 -7.11
C MET A 2 -18.02 -1.54 -5.78
N ALA A 3 -18.69 -1.48 -4.63
CA ALA A 3 -18.02 -1.43 -3.33
C ALA A 3 -17.20 -2.70 -3.01
N ILE A 4 -17.65 -3.87 -3.47
CA ILE A 4 -16.96 -5.15 -3.24
C ILE A 4 -15.67 -5.20 -4.07
N ILE A 5 -15.75 -4.74 -5.33
CA ILE A 5 -14.60 -4.67 -6.23
C ILE A 5 -13.56 -3.68 -5.67
N LEU A 6 -14.01 -2.51 -5.22
CA LEU A 6 -13.13 -1.52 -4.58
C LEU A 6 -12.47 -2.08 -3.31
N PHE A 7 -13.23 -2.77 -2.47
CA PHE A 7 -12.70 -3.43 -1.27
C PHE A 7 -11.63 -4.47 -1.61
N LEU A 8 -11.87 -5.34 -2.60
CA LEU A 8 -10.90 -6.35 -3.04
C LEU A 8 -9.60 -5.72 -3.55
N PHE A 9 -9.69 -4.65 -4.35
CA PHE A 9 -8.49 -3.95 -4.83
C PHE A 9 -7.72 -3.28 -3.71
N CYS A 10 -8.39 -2.62 -2.76
CA CYS A 10 -7.73 -2.01 -1.60
C CYS A 10 -7.10 -3.06 -0.68
N TYR A 11 -7.74 -4.21 -0.50
CA TYR A 11 -7.21 -5.32 0.30
C TYR A 11 -5.95 -5.93 -0.34
N ILE A 12 -5.97 -6.16 -1.65
CA ILE A 12 -4.80 -6.67 -2.39
C ILE A 12 -3.66 -5.64 -2.35
N GLY A 13 -3.97 -4.35 -2.49
CA GLY A 13 -2.99 -3.27 -2.39
C GLY A 13 -2.31 -3.22 -1.02
N GLU A 14 -3.09 -3.30 0.06
CA GLU A 14 -2.60 -3.32 1.44
C GLU A 14 -1.76 -4.58 1.74
N SER A 15 -2.22 -5.76 1.32
CA SER A 15 -1.46 -7.00 1.50
C SER A 15 -0.13 -6.96 0.75
N LEU A 16 -0.09 -6.38 -0.45
CA LEU A 16 1.12 -6.25 -1.24
C LEU A 16 2.11 -5.27 -0.58
N GLU A 17 1.59 -4.15 -0.05
CA GLU A 17 2.40 -3.18 0.70
C GLU A 17 2.99 -3.81 1.97
N ASN A 18 2.21 -4.60 2.71
CA ASN A 18 2.67 -5.31 3.89
C ASN A 18 3.78 -6.32 3.57
N THR A 19 3.59 -7.18 2.56
CA THR A 19 4.62 -8.14 2.14
C THR A 19 5.89 -7.42 1.65
N ASN A 20 5.76 -6.29 0.96
CA ASN A 20 6.93 -5.51 0.55
C ASN A 20 7.71 -4.94 1.74
N ASN A 21 7.02 -4.50 2.79
CA ASN A 21 7.67 -4.05 4.03
C ASN A 21 8.36 -5.21 4.76
N GLU A 22 7.73 -6.39 4.85
CA GLU A 22 8.36 -7.60 5.42
C GLU A 22 9.64 -7.99 4.68
N VAL A 23 9.61 -7.96 3.33
CA VAL A 23 10.79 -8.21 2.50
C VAL A 23 11.87 -7.15 2.73
N PHE A 24 11.49 -5.88 2.86
CA PHE A 24 12.43 -4.80 3.18
C PHE A 24 13.10 -5.02 4.54
N GLU A 25 12.34 -5.36 5.58
CA GLU A 25 12.88 -5.65 6.91
C GLU A 25 13.82 -6.86 6.88
N ALA A 26 13.41 -7.95 6.23
CA ALA A 26 14.25 -9.14 6.09
C ALA A 26 15.56 -8.86 5.36
N LEU A 27 15.54 -8.03 4.30
CA LEU A 27 16.74 -7.60 3.59
C LEU A 27 17.62 -6.67 4.42
N TYR A 28 17.02 -5.89 5.31
CA TYR A 28 17.74 -4.95 6.18
C TYR A 28 18.42 -5.65 7.36
N ASP A 29 17.81 -6.72 7.87
CA ASP A 29 18.34 -7.51 9.00
C ASP A 29 19.55 -8.37 8.63
N VAL A 30 19.75 -8.64 7.34
CA VAL A 30 20.98 -9.28 6.85
C VAL A 30 22.18 -8.34 7.07
N PRO A 31 23.32 -8.82 7.63
CA PRO A 31 24.53 -8.02 7.81
C PRO A 31 25.25 -7.73 6.47
N TRP A 32 24.58 -6.95 5.61
CA TRP A 32 25.00 -6.61 4.24
C TRP A 32 26.36 -5.89 4.17
N TYR A 33 26.84 -5.36 5.29
CA TYR A 33 28.12 -4.68 5.42
C TYR A 33 29.30 -5.65 5.58
N GLU A 34 29.05 -6.89 6.02
CA GLU A 34 30.06 -7.96 6.15
C GLU A 34 30.21 -8.78 4.86
N GLU A 35 29.24 -8.64 3.95
CA GLU A 35 29.18 -9.37 2.68
C GLU A 35 30.14 -8.81 1.61
N GLY A 36 30.53 -9.69 0.69
CA GLY A 36 31.42 -9.34 -0.42
C GLY A 36 30.89 -8.18 -1.30
N PRO A 37 31.78 -7.41 -1.97
CA PRO A 37 31.41 -6.17 -2.67
C PRO A 37 30.37 -6.35 -3.78
N LYS A 38 30.32 -7.55 -4.40
CA LYS A 38 29.27 -7.90 -5.37
C LYS A 38 27.92 -8.05 -4.68
N ILE A 39 27.83 -8.84 -3.62
CA ILE A 39 26.59 -9.15 -2.89
C ILE A 39 26.04 -7.87 -2.24
N ARG A 40 26.90 -7.08 -1.59
CA ARG A 40 26.56 -5.78 -1.02
C ARG A 40 25.90 -4.84 -2.03
N LYS A 41 26.42 -4.77 -3.27
CA LYS A 41 25.83 -3.94 -4.34
C LYS A 41 24.43 -4.41 -4.71
N HIS A 42 24.23 -5.73 -4.82
CA HIS A 42 22.92 -6.30 -5.16
C HIS A 42 21.91 -6.08 -4.02
N LEU A 43 22.30 -6.35 -2.77
CA LEU A 43 21.46 -6.09 -1.59
C LEU A 43 21.07 -4.62 -1.47
N THR A 44 22.03 -3.70 -1.66
CA THR A 44 21.75 -2.25 -1.63
C THR A 44 20.76 -1.84 -2.73
N MET A 45 20.86 -2.44 -3.92
CA MET A 45 19.89 -2.21 -5.01
C MET A 45 18.51 -2.75 -4.66
N MET A 46 18.43 -3.96 -4.09
CA MET A 46 17.18 -4.57 -3.65
C MET A 46 16.51 -3.78 -2.54
N ILE A 47 17.24 -3.38 -1.49
CA ILE A 47 16.75 -2.53 -0.39
C ILE A 47 16.24 -1.19 -0.94
N ARG A 48 16.98 -0.56 -1.87
CA ARG A 48 16.56 0.70 -2.50
C ARG A 48 15.27 0.54 -3.31
N GLN A 49 15.06 -0.62 -3.93
CA GLN A 49 13.86 -0.93 -4.70
C GLN A 49 12.67 -1.27 -3.80
N ALA A 50 12.88 -2.08 -2.75
CA ALA A 50 11.86 -2.44 -1.77
C ALA A 50 11.40 -1.23 -0.93
N ARG A 51 12.28 -0.25 -0.70
CA ARG A 51 11.93 1.03 -0.04
C ARG A 51 10.94 1.87 -0.84
N LYS A 52 10.80 1.66 -2.15
CA LYS A 52 9.71 2.27 -2.91
C LYS A 52 8.46 1.44 -2.60
N PRO A 53 7.47 1.98 -1.85
CA PRO A 53 6.26 1.24 -1.61
C PRO A 53 5.64 0.88 -2.96
N PHE A 54 5.21 -0.37 -3.10
CA PHE A 54 4.53 -0.87 -4.29
C PHE A 54 3.11 -0.29 -4.32
N VAL A 55 3.02 1.03 -4.46
CA VAL A 55 1.75 1.74 -4.49
C VAL A 55 1.19 1.58 -5.88
N ILE A 56 0.08 0.83 -5.96
CA ILE A 56 -0.75 0.78 -7.16
C ILE A 56 -1.44 2.14 -7.26
N ASN A 57 -0.76 3.11 -7.85
CA ASN A 57 -1.30 4.42 -8.15
C ASN A 57 -2.11 4.33 -9.45
N TYR A 58 -3.42 4.33 -9.33
CA TYR A 58 -4.29 4.52 -10.49
C TYR A 58 -4.51 6.02 -10.73
N HIS A 59 -3.87 6.56 -11.77
CA HIS A 59 -4.18 7.87 -12.35
C HIS A 59 -4.23 9.05 -11.34
N GLY A 60 -3.34 9.08 -10.36
CA GLY A 60 -3.29 10.16 -9.35
C GLY A 60 -4.34 10.06 -8.24
N MET A 61 -5.10 8.95 -8.18
CA MET A 61 -5.93 8.66 -7.01
C MET A 61 -5.08 8.23 -5.82
N SER A 62 -5.53 8.63 -4.63
CA SER A 62 -4.98 8.21 -3.32
C SER A 62 -4.62 6.73 -3.32
N ASN A 63 -3.50 6.37 -2.67
CA ASN A 63 -3.03 5.00 -2.52
C ASN A 63 -4.22 4.04 -2.32
N LEU A 64 -4.28 2.98 -3.13
CA LEU A 64 -5.28 1.91 -3.00
C LEU A 64 -5.01 1.11 -1.73
N ASN A 65 -5.39 1.70 -0.61
CA ASN A 65 -5.19 1.16 0.72
C ASN A 65 -6.53 1.20 1.47
N LEU A 66 -6.69 0.36 2.50
CA LEU A 66 -7.95 0.20 3.23
C LEU A 66 -8.41 1.51 3.87
N HIS A 67 -7.45 2.35 4.27
CA HIS A 67 -7.70 3.69 4.77
C HIS A 67 -8.48 4.56 3.76
N SER A 68 -8.03 4.57 2.49
CA SER A 68 -8.71 5.31 1.41
C SER A 68 -10.12 4.77 1.18
N PHE A 69 -10.31 3.45 1.27
CA PHE A 69 -11.64 2.83 1.18
C PHE A 69 -12.58 3.31 2.30
N MET A 70 -12.10 3.35 3.54
CA MET A 70 -12.89 3.88 4.66
C MET A 70 -13.27 5.36 4.46
N GLN A 71 -12.38 6.19 3.90
CA GLN A 71 -12.70 7.58 3.60
C GLN A 71 -13.83 7.70 2.57
N VAL A 72 -13.81 6.87 1.52
CA VAL A 72 -14.89 6.82 0.51
C VAL A 72 -16.20 6.36 1.15
N LEU A 73 -16.17 5.37 2.05
CA LEU A 73 -17.36 4.93 2.77
C LEU A 73 -17.91 6.03 3.68
N ASN A 74 -17.07 6.68 4.48
CA ASN A 74 -17.49 7.75 5.39
C ASN A 74 -18.08 8.95 4.64
N THR A 75 -17.49 9.34 3.52
CA THR A 75 -18.02 10.42 2.69
C THR A 75 -19.37 10.04 2.08
N SER A 76 -19.51 8.83 1.51
CA SER A 76 -20.80 8.35 0.99
C SER A 76 -21.90 8.30 2.06
N TYR A 77 -21.56 7.86 3.29
CA TYR A 77 -22.49 7.87 4.42
C TYR A 77 -22.87 9.30 4.84
N SER A 78 -21.90 10.22 4.86
CA SER A 78 -22.15 11.63 5.17
C SER A 78 -23.10 12.27 4.15
N TYR A 79 -22.89 12.02 2.85
CA TYR A 79 -23.81 12.47 1.81
C TYR A 79 -25.22 11.88 1.98
N PHE A 80 -25.31 10.60 2.31
CA PHE A 80 -26.59 9.95 2.59
C PHE A 80 -27.31 10.59 3.79
N MET A 81 -26.57 10.88 4.86
CA MET A 81 -27.13 11.52 6.06
C MET A 81 -27.63 12.94 5.78
N VAL A 82 -26.87 13.73 4.99
CA VAL A 82 -27.27 15.08 4.57
C VAL A 82 -28.57 15.03 3.75
N LEU A 83 -28.64 14.14 2.77
CA LEU A 83 -29.85 13.93 1.97
C LEU A 83 -31.05 13.55 2.84
N LYS A 84 -30.86 12.63 3.79
CA LYS A 84 -31.92 12.23 4.73
C LYS A 84 -32.36 13.37 5.65
N SER A 85 -31.47 14.28 6.05
CA SER A 85 -31.83 15.41 6.90
C SER A 85 -32.54 16.54 6.17
N THR A 86 -32.48 16.56 4.83
CA THR A 86 -33.05 17.63 3.99
C THR A 86 -34.45 17.25 3.47
N MET A 87 -34.81 15.96 3.51
CA MET A 87 -36.13 15.42 3.15
C MET A 87 -36.93 15.09 4.41
#